data_AF-A0A7C4ULY7-F1
#
_entry.id   AF-A0A7C4ULY7-F1
#
_cell.length_a   1.000
_cell.length_b   1.000
_cell.length_c   1.000
_cell.angle_alpha   90.00
_cell.angle_beta   90.00
_cell.angle_gamma   90.00
#
_symmetry.space_group_name_H-M   'P 1'
#
loop_
_entity.id
_entity.type
_entity.pdbx_description
1 polymer ?
#
loop_
_entity_poly.entity_id
_entity_poly.type
_entity_poly.pdbx_seq_one_letter_code
_entity_poly.pdbx_strand_id
1 'polypeptide(L)' 'MPVKTIIMGAAGRDFHNFNTFFRGNKDYEVVAFTATQIPDISGRLFPKELAG' A
#
# COMPACT_ATOMS: atom_id res chain seq x y z
N MET A 1 12.88 -15.59 0.62
CA MET A 1 12.82 -14.25 1.25
C MET A 1 11.82 -13.43 0.45
N PRO A 2 10.85 -12.76 1.09
CA PRO A 2 9.85 -11.97 0.37
C PRO A 2 10.50 -10.77 -0.33
N VAL A 3 9.91 -10.34 -1.44
CA VAL A 3 10.33 -9.14 -2.16
C VAL A 3 9.80 -7.92 -1.41
N LYS A 4 10.71 -7.07 -0.92
CA LYS A 4 10.34 -5.79 -0.32
C LYS A 4 9.74 -4.88 -1.38
N THR A 5 8.48 -4.53 -1.19
CA THR A 5 7.64 -3.88 -2.19
C THR A 5 7.18 -2.53 -1.67
N ILE A 6 7.30 -1.51 -2.52
CA ILE A 6 6.71 -0.18 -2.30
C ILE A 6 5.63 0.00 -3.36
N ILE A 7 4.43 0.40 -2.95
CA ILE A 7 3.32 0.68 -3.85
C ILE A 7 3.23 2.19 -4.04
N MET A 8 3.45 2.67 -5.26
CA MET A 8 3.46 4.10 -5.57
C MET A 8 2.15 4.57 -6.19
N GLY A 9 1.75 5.80 -5.85
CA GLY A 9 0.50 6.41 -6.35
C GLY A 9 -0.77 5.98 -5.60
N ALA A 10 -0.60 5.43 -4.39
CA ALA A 10 -1.60 4.79 -3.56
C ALA A 10 -2.78 5.69 -3.15
N ALA A 11 -3.97 5.47 -3.73
CA ALA A 11 -5.24 6.08 -3.29
C ALA A 11 -6.51 5.51 -3.96
N GLY A 12 -6.40 4.40 -4.69
CA GLY A 12 -7.49 3.81 -5.49
C GLY A 12 -7.27 2.31 -5.76
N ARG A 13 -7.02 1.95 -7.03
CA ARG A 13 -6.89 0.54 -7.46
C ARG A 13 -5.72 -0.19 -6.78
N ASP A 14 -4.65 0.51 -6.51
CA ASP A 14 -3.51 0.05 -5.70
C ASP A 14 -3.92 -0.48 -4.32
N PHE A 15 -4.81 0.19 -3.58
CA PHE A 15 -5.34 -0.38 -2.33
C PHE A 15 -6.16 -1.65 -2.56
N HIS A 16 -6.91 -1.72 -3.66
CA HIS A 16 -7.60 -2.95 -4.03
C HIS A 16 -6.61 -4.08 -4.32
N ASN A 17 -5.57 -3.83 -5.13
CA ASN A 17 -4.53 -4.81 -5.43
C ASN A 17 -3.77 -5.23 -4.17
N PHE A 18 -3.51 -4.31 -3.25
CA PHE A 18 -2.94 -4.63 -1.95
C PHE A 18 -3.81 -5.66 -1.23
N ASN A 19 -5.10 -5.38 -1.10
CA ASN A 19 -6.03 -6.25 -0.38
C ASN A 19 -6.24 -7.62 -1.03
N THR A 20 -6.24 -7.70 -2.36
CA THR A 20 -6.58 -8.94 -3.08
C THR A 20 -5.40 -9.79 -3.49
N PHE A 21 -4.20 -9.21 -3.64
CA PHE A 21 -3.02 -9.93 -4.13
C PHE A 21 -1.82 -9.88 -3.19
N PHE A 22 -1.52 -8.72 -2.60
CA PHE A 22 -0.31 -8.57 -1.78
C PHE A 22 -0.53 -8.96 -0.31
N ARG A 23 -1.72 -8.71 0.24
CA ARG A 23 -2.05 -9.00 1.63
C ARG A 23 -1.94 -10.50 1.91
N GLY A 24 -1.07 -10.86 2.84
CA GLY A 24 -0.83 -12.26 3.23
C GLY A 24 -0.04 -13.08 2.21
N ASN A 25 0.45 -12.47 1.14
CA ASN A 25 1.24 -13.16 0.13
C ASN A 25 2.69 -13.32 0.61
N LYS A 26 3.10 -14.57 0.88
CA LYS A 26 4.45 -14.90 1.39
C LYS A 26 5.60 -14.48 0.47
N ASP A 27 5.33 -14.20 -0.79
CA ASP A 27 6.34 -13.82 -1.77
C ASP A 27 6.63 -12.30 -1.74
N TYR A 28 5.79 -11.50 -1.08
CA TYR A 28 5.90 -10.05 -1.03
C TYR A 28 5.77 -9.50 0.40
N GLU A 29 6.58 -8.48 0.71
CA GLU A 29 6.48 -7.69 1.93
C GLU A 29 6.24 -6.25 1.54
N VAL A 30 5.00 -5.77 1.65
CA VAL A 30 4.67 -4.37 1.35
C VAL A 30 5.08 -3.50 2.53
N VAL A 31 6.12 -2.69 2.35
CA VAL A 31 6.75 -1.92 3.43
C VAL A 31 6.32 -0.46 3.45
N ALA A 32 5.79 0.05 2.32
CA ALA A 32 5.32 1.43 2.21
C ALA A 32 4.32 1.61 1.08
N PHE A 33 3.44 2.58 1.27
CA PHE A 33 2.64 3.21 0.22
C PHE A 33 3.16 4.63 0.03
N THR A 34 3.30 5.08 -1.22
CA THR A 34 3.47 6.50 -1.52
C THR A 34 2.20 7.03 -2.16
N ALA A 35 1.77 8.21 -1.75
CA ALA A 35 0.63 8.89 -2.34
C ALA A 35 1.09 10.28 -2.78
N THR A 36 0.77 10.64 -4.02
CA THR A 36 1.02 11.97 -4.59
C THR A 36 -0.19 12.35 -5.46
N GLN A 37 -0.26 13.59 -5.92
CA GLN A 37 -1.29 14.09 -6.85
C GLN A 37 -2.72 14.26 -6.32
N ILE A 38 -3.06 13.79 -5.11
CA ILE A 38 -4.35 14.11 -4.47
C ILE A 38 -4.17 15.33 -3.56
N PRO A 39 -5.01 16.38 -3.69
CA PRO A 39 -4.99 17.52 -2.78
C PRO A 39 -5.06 17.07 -1.32
N ASP A 40 -4.21 17.65 -0.46
CA ASP A 40 -4.15 17.40 0.98
C ASP A 40 -3.83 15.95 1.41
N ILE A 41 -3.22 15.13 0.53
CA ILE A 41 -2.92 13.72 0.87
C ILE A 41 -1.59 13.51 1.62
N SER A 42 -0.67 14.48 1.56
CA SER A 42 0.69 14.35 2.11
C SER A 42 0.75 14.07 3.62
N GLY A 43 -0.28 14.45 4.37
CA GLY A 43 -0.40 14.16 5.81
C GLY A 43 -1.24 12.94 6.16
N ARG A 44 -1.83 12.26 5.18
CA ARG A 44 -2.73 11.12 5.43
C ARG A 44 -1.93 9.83 5.51
N LEU A 45 -2.20 9.05 6.56
CA LEU A 45 -1.64 7.72 6.74
C LEU A 45 -2.67 6.67 6.35
N PHE A 46 -2.21 5.57 5.76
CA PHE A 46 -3.05 4.40 5.59
C PHE A 46 -3.44 3.84 6.97
N PRO A 47 -4.73 3.57 7.25
CA PRO A 47 -5.15 3.12 8.57
C PRO A 47 -4.44 1.84 9.00
N LYS A 48 -3.92 1.81 10.23
CA LYS A 48 -3.19 0.65 10.75
C LYS A 48 -4.06 -0.60 10.83
N GLU A 49 -5.36 -0.47 11.11
CA GLU A 49 -6.27 -1.63 11.15
C GLU A 49 -6.49 -2.24 9.76
N LEU A 50 -6.25 -1.46 8.71
CA LEU A 50 -6.30 -1.92 7.32
C LEU A 50 -4.91 -2.31 6.79
N ALA A 51 -3.84 -1.87 7.45
CA ALA A 51 -2.49 -2.35 7.17
C ALA A 51 -2.38 -3.81 7.64
N GLY A 52 -1.85 -4.67 6.77
CA GLY A 52 -1.70 -6.10 7.06
C GLY A 52 -0.73 -6.36 8.20
#